data_AF-A0A131YII5-F1
#
_entry.id   AF-A0A131YII5-F1
#
_cell.length_a   1.000
_cell.length_b   1.000
_cell.length_c   1.000
_cell.angle_alpha   90.00
_cell.angle_beta   90.00
_cell.angle_gamma   90.00
#
_symmetry.space_group_name_H-M   'P 1'
#
loop_
_entity.id
_entity.type
_entity.pdbx_description
1 polymer ?
#
loop_
_entity_poly.entity_id
_entity_poly.type
_entity_poly.pdbx_seq_one_letter_code
_entity_poly.pdbx_strand_id
1 'polypeptide(L)'
;MGVSLTHEIPTKKKNPFSDFQLTFTAHRICSQYYPRISKAKIRVGTSKLVKIGIATTCLGFAITKSCHRLDNFSFSHERHHLEKAGFSKTMVVSVSEELV
;
A
#
# COMPACT_ATOMS: atom_id res chain seq x y z
N MET A 1 31.80 0.29 -12.65
CA MET A 1 30.74 0.80 -11.74
C MET A 1 29.96 1.85 -12.50
N GLY A 2 28.67 1.66 -12.74
CA GLY A 2 27.86 2.60 -13.51
C GLY A 2 26.42 2.53 -13.03
N VAL A 3 26.07 3.39 -12.08
CA VAL A 3 24.67 3.57 -11.68
C VAL A 3 24.10 4.62 -12.61
N SER A 4 23.25 4.21 -13.54
CA SER A 4 22.53 5.14 -14.41
C SER A 4 21.44 5.80 -13.57
N LEU A 5 21.65 7.07 -13.21
CA LEU A 5 20.66 7.87 -12.49
C LEU A 5 19.51 8.23 -13.43
N THR A 6 18.48 7.39 -13.43
CA THR A 6 17.21 7.67 -14.10
C THR A 6 16.49 8.79 -13.35
N HIS A 7 16.48 9.99 -13.94
CA HIS A 7 15.65 11.10 -13.46
C HIS A 7 14.24 10.89 -13.97
N GLU A 8 13.32 10.46 -13.10
CA GLU A 8 11.91 10.34 -13.46
C GLU A 8 11.22 11.70 -13.34
N ILE A 9 10.72 12.19 -14.47
CA ILE A 9 10.05 13.49 -14.59
C ILE A 9 8.64 13.37 -13.97
N PRO A 10 8.24 14.24 -13.01
CA PRO A 10 6.92 14.22 -12.41
C PRO A 10 5.82 14.38 -13.48
N THR A 11 5.10 13.30 -13.78
CA THR A 11 4.03 13.35 -14.78
C THR A 11 2.77 13.91 -14.15
N LYS A 12 2.62 15.23 -14.28
CA LYS A 12 1.45 16.13 -14.10
C LYS A 12 0.52 16.00 -12.89
N LYS A 13 0.34 14.87 -12.19
CA LYS A 13 -0.49 14.76 -10.96
C LYS A 13 -0.11 13.62 -9.99
N LYS A 14 0.92 12.83 -10.26
CA LYS A 14 1.29 11.67 -9.44
C LYS A 14 2.80 11.65 -9.23
N ASN A 15 3.23 11.64 -7.98
CA ASN A 15 4.63 11.46 -7.62
C ASN A 15 4.85 10.02 -7.15
N PRO A 16 5.55 9.14 -7.89
CA PRO A 16 5.77 7.75 -7.50
C PRO A 16 6.93 7.58 -6.50
N PHE A 17 7.33 8.63 -5.79
CA PHE A 17 8.56 8.67 -4.99
C PHE A 17 8.57 7.79 -3.72
N SER A 18 7.48 7.10 -3.38
CA SER A 18 7.42 6.25 -2.19
C SER A 18 6.25 5.27 -2.34
N ASP A 19 6.03 4.35 -1.39
CA ASP A 19 4.78 3.56 -1.25
C ASP A 19 3.54 4.47 -1.00
N PHE A 20 3.66 5.76 -1.27
CA PHE A 20 2.69 6.82 -1.12
C PHE A 20 2.53 7.54 -2.46
N GLN A 21 1.30 7.58 -2.94
CA GLN A 21 0.88 8.43 -4.03
C GLN A 21 0.33 9.73 -3.45
N LEU A 22 0.97 10.85 -3.81
CA LEU A 22 0.45 12.18 -3.51
C LEU A 22 -0.52 12.61 -4.61
N THR A 23 -1.75 12.89 -4.23
CA THR A 23 -2.79 13.44 -5.11
C THR A 23 -2.97 14.91 -4.76
N PHE A 24 -2.60 15.78 -5.70
CA PHE A 24 -2.76 17.22 -5.57
C PHE A 24 -4.18 17.59 -6.03
N THR A 25 -4.99 18.08 -5.10
CA THR A 25 -6.29 18.69 -5.40
C THR A 25 -6.18 20.21 -5.29
N ALA A 26 -7.12 20.95 -5.91
CA ALA A 26 -7.07 22.41 -5.99
C ALA A 26 -6.96 23.13 -4.62
N HIS A 27 -7.26 22.45 -3.51
CA HIS A 27 -7.28 23.03 -2.17
C HIS A 27 -6.34 22.33 -1.16
N ARG A 28 -5.87 21.09 -1.42
CA ARG A 28 -5.04 20.31 -0.47
C ARG A 28 -4.19 19.26 -1.19
N ILE A 29 -3.07 18.90 -0.54
CA ILE A 29 -2.27 17.72 -0.89
C ILE A 29 -2.86 16.53 -0.12
N CYS A 30 -3.30 15.50 -0.82
CA CYS A 30 -3.76 14.26 -0.21
C CYS A 30 -2.71 13.15 -0.37
N SER A 31 -2.36 12.47 0.72
CA SER A 31 -1.58 11.24 0.66
C SER A 31 -2.52 10.03 0.53
N GLN A 32 -2.15 9.12 -0.35
CA GLN A 32 -2.77 7.82 -0.52
C GLN A 32 -1.66 6.77 -0.40
N TYR A 33 -1.83 5.76 0.46
CA TYR A 33 -0.93 4.61 0.42
C TYR A 33 -1.15 3.86 -0.89
N TYR A 34 -0.11 3.76 -1.70
CA TYR A 34 -0.14 3.09 -3.00
C TYR A 34 1.19 2.34 -3.16
N PRO A 35 1.28 1.11 -2.63
CA PRO A 35 2.52 0.35 -2.70
C PRO A 35 2.89 0.11 -4.16
N ARG A 36 4.16 0.35 -4.53
CA ARG A 36 4.62 0.05 -5.89
C ARG A 36 4.53 -1.46 -6.13
N ILE A 37 3.80 -1.84 -7.18
CA ILE A 37 3.61 -3.22 -7.62
C ILE A 37 4.95 -3.76 -8.11
N SER A 38 5.72 -4.36 -7.20
CA SER A 38 6.53 -5.56 -7.44
C SER A 38 6.97 -6.26 -6.15
N LYS A 39 6.38 -5.95 -4.97
CA LYS A 39 6.66 -6.74 -3.77
C LYS A 39 6.16 -8.15 -4.05
N ALA A 40 7.13 -9.05 -4.20
CA ALA A 40 7.01 -10.37 -4.79
C ALA A 40 5.75 -11.10 -4.32
N LYS A 41 5.12 -11.87 -5.23
CA LYS A 41 4.24 -12.98 -4.84
C LYS A 41 4.87 -13.63 -3.62
N ILE A 42 4.12 -13.66 -2.51
CA ILE A 42 4.61 -14.24 -1.26
C ILE A 42 5.34 -15.53 -1.59
N ARG A 43 6.64 -15.60 -1.30
CA ARG A 43 7.42 -16.81 -1.53
C ARG A 43 6.83 -17.93 -0.66
N VAL A 44 6.66 -19.10 -1.25
CA VAL A 44 6.30 -20.33 -0.56
C VAL A 44 7.32 -20.53 0.57
N GLY A 45 6.89 -20.56 1.84
CA GLY A 45 7.76 -20.71 3.02
C GLY A 45 7.77 -19.53 4.01
N THR A 46 7.06 -18.43 3.74
CA THR A 46 6.86 -17.36 4.74
C THR A 46 5.92 -17.82 5.87
N SER A 47 6.33 -17.57 7.12
CA SER A 47 5.54 -17.97 8.29
C SER A 47 4.22 -17.19 8.39
N LYS A 48 3.23 -17.79 9.05
CA LYS A 48 1.91 -17.16 9.28
C LYS A 48 2.05 -15.80 9.96
N LEU A 49 2.93 -15.70 10.98
CA LEU A 49 3.17 -14.46 11.71
C LEU A 49 3.75 -13.35 10.83
N VAL A 50 4.68 -13.68 9.93
CA VAL A 50 5.25 -12.69 9.00
C VAL A 50 4.17 -12.15 8.07
N LYS A 51 3.29 -13.02 7.56
CA LYS A 51 2.15 -12.59 6.73
C LYS A 51 1.22 -11.67 7.50
N ILE A 52 0.87 -12.02 8.75
CA ILE A 52 0.05 -11.17 9.63
C ILE A 52 0.69 -9.80 9.84
N GLY A 53 1.99 -9.74 10.16
CA GLY A 53 2.70 -8.47 10.34
C GLY A 53 2.69 -7.60 9.08
N ILE A 54 2.90 -8.21 7.90
CA ILE A 54 2.83 -7.49 6.62
C ILE A 54 1.41 -6.93 6.40
N ALA A 55 0.38 -7.78 6.53
CA ALA A 55 -1.01 -7.35 6.31
C ALA A 55 -1.42 -6.24 7.30
N THR A 56 -1.03 -6.35 8.56
CA THR A 56 -1.33 -5.37 9.62
C THR A 56 -0.68 -4.03 9.30
N THR A 57 0.58 -4.05 8.86
CA THR A 57 1.31 -2.83 8.49
C THR A 57 0.69 -2.17 7.26
N CYS A 58 0.41 -2.96 6.22
CA CYS A 58 -0.20 -2.48 4.98
C CYS A 58 -1.57 -1.83 5.23
N LEU A 59 -2.48 -2.55 5.88
CA LEU A 59 -3.84 -2.07 6.17
C LEU A 59 -3.83 -0.92 7.18
N GLY A 60 -3.00 -1.00 8.23
CA GLY A 60 -2.83 0.06 9.21
C GLY A 60 -2.29 1.36 8.59
N PHE A 61 -1.38 1.27 7.61
CA PHE A 61 -0.91 2.45 6.86
C PHE A 61 -1.98 2.98 5.91
N ALA A 62 -2.78 2.11 5.30
CA ALA A 62 -3.90 2.54 4.47
C ALA A 62 -4.91 3.39 5.27
N ILE A 63 -5.09 3.12 6.57
CA ILE A 63 -5.93 3.92 7.48
C ILE A 63 -5.18 5.17 7.96
N THR A 64 -4.01 4.99 8.59
CA THR A 64 -3.33 6.05 9.36
C THR A 64 -2.58 7.07 8.50
N LYS A 65 -2.17 6.70 7.29
CA LYS A 65 -1.35 7.55 6.41
C LYS A 65 -2.13 8.08 5.20
N SER A 66 -3.37 7.65 5.02
CA SER A 66 -4.27 8.22 4.01
C SER A 66 -4.99 9.44 4.58
N CYS A 67 -5.32 10.40 3.72
CA CYS A 67 -6.24 11.46 4.12
C CYS A 67 -7.64 10.88 4.39
N HIS A 68 -8.37 11.45 5.35
CA HIS A 68 -9.72 11.02 5.76
C HIS A 68 -10.74 10.87 4.61
N ARG A 69 -10.55 11.52 3.46
CA ARG A 69 -11.45 11.35 2.30
C ARG A 69 -11.12 10.14 1.43
N LEU A 70 -9.92 9.56 1.61
CA LEU A 70 -9.36 8.48 0.81
C LEU A 70 -9.03 7.25 1.64
N ASP A 71 -9.22 7.27 2.96
CA ASP A 71 -8.97 6.15 3.86
C ASP A 71 -9.71 4.87 3.45
N ASN A 72 -11.02 4.95 3.19
CA ASN A 72 -11.85 3.84 2.73
C ASN A 72 -11.37 3.30 1.37
N PHE A 73 -10.99 4.20 0.47
CA PHE A 73 -10.49 3.84 -0.85
C PHE A 73 -9.12 3.15 -0.75
N SER A 74 -8.19 3.75 0.01
CA SER A 74 -6.86 3.20 0.27
C SER A 74 -6.96 1.84 0.95
N PHE A 75 -7.82 1.70 1.95
CA PHE A 75 -8.01 0.44 2.68
C PHE A 75 -8.56 -0.64 1.76
N SER A 76 -9.61 -0.35 0.99
CA SER A 76 -10.17 -1.31 0.02
C SER A 76 -9.16 -1.67 -1.07
N HIS A 77 -8.36 -0.72 -1.53
CA HIS A 77 -7.31 -0.95 -2.52
C HIS A 77 -6.21 -1.86 -1.97
N GLU A 78 -5.75 -1.60 -0.75
CA GLU A 78 -4.72 -2.40 -0.09
C GLU A 78 -5.20 -3.81 0.23
N ARG A 79 -6.45 -3.96 0.67
CA ARG A 79 -7.11 -5.27 0.87
C ARG A 79 -7.08 -6.10 -0.41
N HIS A 80 -7.52 -5.51 -1.53
CA HIS A 80 -7.52 -6.17 -2.84
C HIS A 80 -6.10 -6.51 -3.31
N HIS A 81 -5.13 -5.65 -2.99
CA HIS A 81 -3.73 -5.87 -3.31
C HIS A 81 -3.16 -7.07 -2.54
N LEU A 82 -3.44 -7.19 -1.24
CA LEU A 82 -3.04 -8.35 -0.42
C LEU A 82 -3.70 -9.65 -0.93
N GLU A 83 -4.98 -9.62 -1.27
CA GLU A 83 -5.66 -10.80 -1.84
C GLU A 83 -4.99 -11.25 -3.15
N LYS A 84 -4.68 -10.30 -4.05
CA LYS A 84 -3.95 -10.59 -5.30
C LYS A 84 -2.52 -11.08 -5.07
N ALA A 85 -1.88 -10.68 -3.98
CA ALA A 85 -0.55 -11.12 -3.60
C ALA A 85 -0.52 -12.54 -2.99
N GLY A 86 -1.69 -13.19 -2.84
CA GLY A 86 -1.82 -14.56 -2.36
C GLY A 86 -2.04 -14.68 -0.85
N PHE A 87 -2.44 -13.60 -0.19
CA PHE A 87 -2.90 -13.67 1.20
C PHE A 87 -4.30 -14.29 1.26
N SER A 88 -4.55 -15.14 2.26
CA SER A 88 -5.88 -15.71 2.47
C SER A 88 -6.87 -14.63 2.88
N LYS A 89 -8.06 -14.62 2.27
CA LYS A 89 -9.16 -13.71 2.65
C LYS A 89 -9.47 -13.75 4.13
N THR A 90 -9.49 -14.95 4.73
CA THR A 90 -9.76 -15.11 6.17
C THR A 90 -8.71 -14.42 7.04
N MET A 91 -7.44 -14.44 6.63
CA MET A 91 -6.37 -13.76 7.35
C MET A 91 -6.48 -12.24 7.19
N VAL A 92 -6.77 -11.76 5.98
CA VAL A 92 -6.95 -10.34 5.70
C VAL A 92 -8.13 -9.76 6.49
N VAL A 93 -9.25 -10.49 6.58
CA VAL A 93 -10.41 -10.10 7.40
C VAL A 93 -10.05 -10.07 8.88
N SER A 94 -9.43 -11.13 9.42
CA SER A 94 -9.02 -11.18 10.82
C SER A 94 -8.09 -10.03 11.21
N VAL A 95 -7.11 -9.70 10.36
CA VAL A 95 -6.24 -8.53 10.58
C VAL A 95 -7.01 -7.21 10.47
N SER A 96 -8.00 -7.13 9.59
CA SER A 96 -8.85 -5.94 9.45
C SER A 96 -9.70 -5.69 10.69
N GLU A 97 -10.22 -6.75 11.31
CA GLU A 97 -11.00 -6.70 12.55
C GLU A 97 -10.16 -6.25 13.75
N GLU A 98 -8.88 -6.60 13.80
CA GLU A 98 -7.95 -6.17 14.85
C GLU A 98 -7.49 -4.70 14.73
N LEU A 99 -7.72 -4.05 13.59
CA LEU A 99 -7.33 -2.66 13.33
C LEU A 99 -8.43 -1.63 13.67
N VAL A 100 -9.62 -2.11 14.05
CA VAL A 100 -10.80 -1.30 14.46
C VAL A 100 -10.88 -1.26 15.98
#